data_AF-A0A109FJS9-F1
#
_entry.id   AF-A0A109FJS9-F1
#
_cell.length_a   1.000
_cell.length_b   1.000
_cell.length_c   1.000
_cell.angle_alpha   90.00
_cell.angle_beta   90.00
_cell.angle_gamma   90.00
#
_symmetry.space_group_name_H-M   'P 1'
#
loop_
_entity.id
_entity.type
_entity.pdbx_description
1 polymer ?
#
loop_
_entity_poly.entity_id
_entity_poly.type
_entity_poly.pdbx_seq_one_letter_code
_entity_poly.pdbx_strand_id
1 'polypeptide(L)'
;MPAPASNGYCTNTWIIAWFVVSTLLVAWDTGYMLLRPRTFPGGDLFWFWKPYVLYAKTDLIYSRAAYEGNNGFATAQSVMNVVESVLNVVFLALAARHSPVAVLVGAIVTAMTASKTVLYWLCDILSGWSMTGHNSRFDWWLLYAIPNGPWIVIPGLIAIHFYAQIAKSLRVAAKMKTL
;
A
#
# COMPACT_ATOMS: atom_id res chain seq x y z
N MET A 1 21.30 19.85 36.24
CA MET A 1 21.14 20.05 34.78
C MET A 1 19.93 19.24 34.33
N PRO A 2 18.97 19.82 33.60
CA PRO A 2 17.93 19.02 32.96
C PRO A 2 18.59 18.15 31.88
N ALA A 3 18.18 16.88 31.78
CA ALA A 3 18.62 16.01 30.70
C ALA A 3 18.24 16.63 29.33
N PRO A 4 19.08 16.52 28.29
CA PRO A 4 18.70 17.01 26.97
C PRO A 4 17.42 16.29 26.54
N ALA A 5 16.37 17.06 26.22
CA ALA A 5 15.18 16.53 25.59
C ALA A 5 15.63 15.70 24.39
N SER A 6 15.20 14.44 24.31
CA SER A 6 15.56 13.56 23.20
C SER A 6 15.13 14.24 21.89
N ASN A 7 16.09 14.73 21.10
CA ASN A 7 15.89 15.31 19.77
C ASN A 7 15.42 14.26 18.73
N GLY A 8 14.79 13.18 19.19
CA GLY A 8 14.29 12.10 18.38
C GLY A 8 12.97 12.49 17.71
N TYR A 9 12.84 12.16 16.44
CA TYR A 9 11.57 12.27 15.75
C TYR A 9 10.60 11.21 16.29
N CYS A 10 9.50 11.62 16.90
CA CYS A 10 8.45 10.70 17.34
C CYS A 10 7.36 10.64 16.29
N THR A 11 7.22 9.48 15.64
CA THR A 11 6.17 9.24 14.65
C THR A 11 4.84 9.00 15.35
N ASN A 12 3.75 9.56 14.83
CA ASN A 12 2.41 9.33 15.37
C ASN A 12 2.04 7.83 15.37
N THR A 13 1.51 7.34 16.48
CA THR A 13 1.16 5.91 16.68
C THR A 13 0.22 5.37 15.61
N TRP A 14 -0.73 6.17 15.13
CA TRP A 14 -1.65 5.73 14.08
C TRP A 14 -0.95 5.52 12.72
N ILE A 15 0.12 6.27 12.43
CA ILE A 15 0.94 6.07 11.23
C ILE A 15 1.71 4.76 11.37
N ILE A 16 2.31 4.52 12.54
CA ILE A 16 2.96 3.23 12.83
C ILE A 16 1.99 2.06 12.67
N ALA A 17 0.79 2.18 13.23
CA ALA A 17 -0.26 1.17 13.11
C ALA A 17 -0.64 0.91 11.65
N TRP A 18 -0.80 1.96 10.84
CA TRP A 18 -1.04 1.83 9.41
C TRP A 18 0.07 1.04 8.71
N PHE A 19 1.34 1.40 8.93
CA PHE A 19 2.47 0.72 8.31
C PHE A 19 2.59 -0.75 8.72
N VAL A 20 2.32 -1.09 9.98
CA VAL A 20 2.31 -2.48 10.45
C VAL A 20 1.17 -3.26 9.79
N VAL A 21 -0.06 -2.76 9.87
CA VAL A 21 -1.24 -3.44 9.34
C VAL A 21 -1.16 -3.58 7.82
N SER A 22 -0.81 -2.50 7.11
CA SER A 22 -0.68 -2.52 5.66
C SER A 22 0.38 -3.50 5.19
N THR A 23 1.54 -3.57 5.85
CA THR A 23 2.60 -4.52 5.49
C THR A 23 2.14 -5.97 5.62
N LEU A 24 1.39 -6.30 6.68
CA LEU A 24 0.85 -7.66 6.86
C LEU A 24 -0.20 -8.00 5.81
N LEU A 25 -1.13 -7.08 5.53
CA LEU A 25 -2.18 -7.27 4.53
C LEU A 25 -1.60 -7.40 3.12
N VAL A 26 -0.62 -6.56 2.77
CA VAL A 26 0.05 -6.59 1.46
C VAL A 26 0.90 -7.84 1.32
N ALA A 27 1.56 -8.31 2.38
CA ALA A 27 2.28 -9.57 2.35
C ALA A 27 1.34 -10.75 2.08
N TRP A 28 0.16 -10.76 2.71
CA TRP A 28 -0.88 -11.75 2.46
C TRP A 28 -1.37 -11.73 1.00
N ASP A 29 -1.65 -10.54 0.48
CA ASP A 29 -2.11 -10.33 -0.90
C ASP A 29 -1.06 -10.72 -1.94
N THR A 30 0.17 -10.27 -1.73
CA THR A 30 1.32 -10.61 -2.57
C THR A 30 1.54 -12.13 -2.59
N GLY A 31 1.40 -12.79 -1.44
CA GLY A 31 1.46 -14.24 -1.32
C GLY A 31 0.40 -14.92 -2.17
N TYR A 32 -0.86 -14.44 -2.13
CA TYR A 32 -1.92 -14.96 -3.00
C TYR A 32 -1.49 -14.88 -4.47
N MET A 33 -1.04 -13.70 -4.89
CA MET A 33 -0.83 -13.36 -6.30
C MET A 33 0.40 -14.02 -6.92
N LEU A 34 1.53 -14.05 -6.20
CA LEU A 34 2.79 -14.57 -6.71
C LEU A 34 2.88 -16.10 -6.62
N LEU A 35 2.06 -16.74 -5.77
CA LEU A 35 2.05 -18.20 -5.62
C LEU A 35 0.97 -18.89 -6.47
N ARG A 36 0.27 -18.16 -7.35
CA ARG A 36 -0.65 -18.76 -8.33
C ARG A 36 0.12 -19.73 -9.25
N PRO A 37 -0.41 -20.93 -9.54
CA PRO A 37 -1.79 -21.36 -9.31
C PRO A 37 -2.01 -22.14 -8.00
N ARG A 38 -0.99 -22.29 -7.13
CA ARG A 38 -1.09 -23.06 -5.88
C ARG A 38 -2.13 -22.51 -4.91
N THR A 39 -2.40 -21.21 -5.01
CA THR A 39 -3.36 -20.47 -4.18
C THR A 39 -4.79 -20.53 -4.71
N PHE A 40 -5.03 -21.04 -5.92
CA PHE A 40 -6.36 -21.18 -6.51
C PHE A 40 -7.09 -22.44 -6.00
N PRO A 41 -8.43 -22.51 -6.11
CA PRO A 41 -9.18 -23.73 -5.86
C PRO A 41 -8.55 -24.94 -6.58
N GLY A 42 -8.30 -26.01 -5.82
CA GLY A 42 -7.59 -27.22 -6.27
C GLY A 42 -6.08 -27.21 -6.06
N GLY A 43 -5.48 -26.07 -5.67
CA GLY A 43 -4.06 -25.98 -5.33
C GLY A 43 -3.76 -26.35 -3.87
N ASP A 44 -2.50 -26.66 -3.59
CA ASP A 44 -2.02 -27.12 -2.28
C ASP A 44 -1.96 -26.01 -1.21
N LEU A 45 -1.93 -24.74 -1.62
CA LEU A 45 -1.96 -23.57 -0.74
C LEU A 45 -3.35 -22.94 -0.62
N PHE A 46 -4.34 -23.42 -1.38
CA PHE A 46 -5.69 -22.86 -1.43
C PHE A 46 -6.35 -22.70 -0.07
N TRP A 47 -6.11 -23.65 0.84
CA TRP A 47 -6.75 -23.70 2.15
C TRP A 47 -6.54 -22.41 2.96
N PHE A 48 -5.39 -21.74 2.77
CA PHE A 48 -5.04 -20.51 3.44
C PHE A 48 -5.73 -19.30 2.78
N TRP A 49 -5.80 -19.28 1.44
CA TRP A 49 -6.38 -18.18 0.66
C TRP A 49 -7.85 -18.39 0.23
N LYS A 50 -8.61 -19.25 0.90
CA LYS A 50 -10.04 -19.47 0.61
C LYS A 50 -10.87 -18.18 0.44
N PRO A 51 -10.69 -17.10 1.24
CA PRO A 51 -11.45 -15.86 1.06
C PRO A 51 -11.29 -15.22 -0.32
N TYR A 52 -10.16 -15.46 -1.00
CA TYR A 52 -9.91 -14.91 -2.33
C TYR A 52 -10.82 -15.48 -3.42
N VAL A 53 -11.57 -16.56 -3.16
CA VAL A 53 -12.60 -17.04 -4.10
C VAL A 53 -13.67 -15.98 -4.32
N LEU A 54 -14.12 -15.30 -3.25
CA LEU A 54 -15.07 -14.22 -3.37
C LEU A 54 -14.42 -13.03 -4.05
N TYR A 55 -13.20 -12.69 -3.63
CA TYR A 55 -12.49 -11.54 -4.17
C TYR A 55 -12.22 -11.67 -5.67
N ALA A 56 -11.78 -12.83 -6.14
CA ALA A 56 -11.56 -13.14 -7.56
C ALA A 56 -12.84 -13.20 -8.40
N LYS A 57 -14.02 -13.32 -7.77
CA LYS A 57 -15.31 -13.19 -8.44
C LYS A 57 -15.75 -11.73 -8.54
N THR A 58 -15.41 -10.90 -7.55
CA THR A 58 -15.68 -9.46 -7.58
C THR A 58 -14.71 -8.75 -8.52
N ASP A 59 -13.43 -9.05 -8.41
CA ASP A 59 -12.38 -8.40 -9.16
C ASP A 59 -11.63 -9.43 -9.98
N LEU A 60 -11.92 -9.44 -11.28
CA LEU A 60 -11.46 -10.48 -12.18
C LEU A 60 -9.94 -10.47 -12.34
N ILE A 61 -9.23 -9.41 -11.92
CA ILE A 61 -7.77 -9.40 -11.97
C ILE A 61 -7.11 -10.44 -11.04
N TYR A 62 -7.83 -10.82 -9.97
CA TYR A 62 -7.43 -11.87 -9.04
C TYR A 62 -7.83 -13.27 -9.53
N SER A 63 -8.59 -13.37 -10.62
CA SER A 63 -9.15 -14.62 -11.12
C SER A 63 -8.13 -15.52 -11.80
N ARG A 64 -8.50 -16.80 -11.89
CA ARG A 64 -7.79 -17.79 -12.70
C ARG A 64 -7.77 -17.41 -14.18
N ALA A 65 -8.87 -16.88 -14.70
CA ALA A 65 -8.96 -16.45 -16.10
C ALA A 65 -7.94 -15.34 -16.43
N ALA A 66 -7.76 -14.35 -15.54
CA ALA A 66 -6.74 -13.32 -15.73
C ALA A 66 -5.31 -13.88 -15.66
N TYR A 67 -5.06 -14.84 -14.77
CA TYR A 67 -3.76 -15.52 -14.67
C TYR A 67 -3.44 -16.35 -15.94
N GLU A 68 -4.37 -17.21 -16.36
CA GLU A 68 -4.20 -18.08 -17.54
C GLU A 68 -4.20 -17.27 -18.85
N GLY A 69 -4.88 -16.12 -18.87
CA GLY A 69 -4.83 -15.14 -19.94
C GLY A 69 -3.56 -14.28 -19.98
N ASN A 70 -2.58 -14.54 -19.11
CA ASN A 70 -1.33 -13.77 -19.00
C ASN A 70 -1.53 -12.25 -18.78
N ASN A 71 -2.57 -11.86 -18.04
CA ASN A 71 -2.74 -10.47 -17.63
C ASN A 71 -1.65 -10.10 -16.60
N GLY A 72 -0.61 -9.42 -17.08
CA GLY A 72 0.56 -9.08 -16.27
C GLY A 72 0.35 -7.98 -15.23
N PHE A 73 -0.74 -7.19 -15.31
CA PHE A 73 -0.91 -6.00 -14.47
C PHE A 73 -0.96 -6.36 -12.98
N ALA A 74 -1.75 -7.37 -12.63
CA ALA A 74 -1.93 -7.85 -11.27
C ALA A 74 -0.61 -8.35 -10.65
N THR A 75 0.15 -9.15 -11.39
CA THR A 75 1.43 -9.69 -10.92
C THR A 75 2.49 -8.59 -10.82
N ALA A 76 2.52 -7.65 -11.76
CA ALA A 76 3.43 -6.50 -11.70
C ALA A 76 3.16 -5.62 -10.46
N GLN A 77 1.88 -5.38 -10.14
CA GLN A 77 1.45 -4.72 -8.92
C GLN A 77 1.95 -5.46 -7.67
N SER A 78 1.85 -6.79 -7.63
CA SER A 78 2.36 -7.59 -6.51
C SER A 78 3.89 -7.58 -6.39
N VAL A 79 4.64 -7.46 -7.49
CA VAL A 79 6.10 -7.26 -7.42
C VAL A 79 6.43 -5.90 -6.81
N MET A 80 5.71 -4.84 -7.20
CA MET A 80 5.85 -3.52 -6.58
C MET A 80 5.50 -3.54 -5.08
N ASN A 81 4.47 -4.31 -4.68
CA ASN A 81 4.11 -4.52 -3.29
C ASN A 81 5.26 -5.08 -2.44
N VAL A 82 6.10 -5.96 -3.01
CA VAL A 82 7.29 -6.47 -2.31
C VAL A 82 8.26 -5.33 -2.00
N VAL A 83 8.55 -4.48 -3.00
CA VAL A 83 9.45 -3.33 -2.84
C VAL A 83 8.89 -2.35 -1.82
N GLU A 84 7.60 -2.03 -1.89
CA GLU A 84 6.92 -1.17 -0.93
C GLU A 84 6.96 -1.76 0.49
N SER A 85 6.75 -3.07 0.63
CA SER A 85 6.81 -3.74 1.94
C SER A 85 8.19 -3.67 2.57
N VAL A 86 9.26 -3.81 1.77
CA VAL A 86 10.63 -3.59 2.24
C VAL A 86 10.80 -2.16 2.75
N LEU A 87 10.32 -1.16 2.00
CA LEU A 87 10.38 0.25 2.43
C LEU A 87 9.53 0.52 3.68
N ASN A 88 8.38 -0.13 3.83
CA ASN A 88 7.57 -0.06 5.05
C ASN A 88 8.34 -0.58 6.26
N VAL A 89 9.04 -1.72 6.13
CA VAL A 89 9.89 -2.26 7.21
C VAL A 89 11.05 -1.32 7.53
N VAL A 90 11.70 -0.74 6.51
CA VAL A 90 12.74 0.28 6.70
C VAL A 90 12.19 1.49 7.44
N PHE A 91 11.00 1.99 7.06
CA PHE A 91 10.32 3.06 7.76
C PHE A 91 10.09 2.72 9.23
N LEU A 92 9.52 1.54 9.53
CA LEU A 92 9.23 1.09 10.89
C LEU A 92 10.52 1.01 11.74
N ALA A 93 11.60 0.48 11.16
CA ALA A 93 12.90 0.40 11.84
C ALA A 93 13.49 1.78 12.14
N LEU A 94 13.38 2.72 11.20
CA LEU A 94 13.83 4.11 11.38
C LEU A 94 12.98 4.84 12.42
N ALA A 95 11.66 4.63 12.40
CA ALA A 95 10.74 5.24 13.34
C ALA A 95 10.95 4.72 14.77
N ALA A 96 11.20 3.41 14.94
CA ALA A 96 11.55 2.81 16.24
C ALA A 96 12.86 3.37 16.82
N ARG A 97 13.77 3.84 15.96
CA ARG A 97 15.03 4.49 16.35
C ARG A 97 14.91 6.01 16.48
N HIS A 98 13.69 6.55 16.38
CA HIS A 98 13.41 7.99 16.37
C HIS A 98 14.21 8.79 15.33
N SER A 99 14.52 8.16 14.20
CA SER A 99 15.31 8.78 13.13
C SER A 99 14.46 9.74 12.30
N PRO A 100 14.90 11.00 12.07
CA PRO A 100 14.18 11.93 11.20
C PRO A 100 14.15 11.48 9.73
N VAL A 101 15.02 10.54 9.33
CA VAL A 101 15.02 9.93 7.99
C VAL A 101 13.73 9.12 7.75
N ALA A 102 13.05 8.66 8.82
CA ALA A 102 11.75 8.00 8.71
C ALA A 102 10.73 8.86 7.96
N VAL A 103 10.76 10.19 8.12
CA VAL A 103 9.87 11.12 7.41
C VAL A 103 10.04 11.02 5.90
N LEU A 104 11.29 10.95 5.42
CA LEU A 104 11.58 10.87 3.99
C LEU A 104 11.14 9.54 3.41
N VAL A 105 11.50 8.42 4.06
CA VAL A 105 11.12 7.08 3.59
C VAL A 105 9.60 6.91 3.62
N GLY A 106 8.96 7.35 4.70
CA GLY A 106 7.51 7.32 4.86
C GLY A 106 6.79 8.12 3.77
N ALA A 107 7.30 9.31 3.43
CA ALA A 107 6.74 10.13 2.35
C ALA A 107 6.79 9.40 1.00
N ILE A 108 7.94 8.80 0.66
CA ILE A 108 8.14 8.08 -0.60
C ILE A 108 7.18 6.89 -0.71
N VAL A 109 7.15 6.01 0.30
CA VAL A 109 6.39 4.77 0.20
C VAL A 109 4.88 4.99 0.27
N THR A 110 4.41 5.99 1.03
CA THR A 110 2.99 6.37 1.04
C THR A 110 2.55 6.99 -0.29
N ALA A 111 3.41 7.77 -0.94
CA ALA A 111 3.17 8.27 -2.29
C ALA A 111 3.08 7.13 -3.32
N MET A 112 4.02 6.18 -3.28
CA MET A 112 4.01 4.99 -4.14
C MET A 112 2.69 4.21 -3.97
N THR A 113 2.30 3.94 -2.73
CA THR A 113 1.08 3.19 -2.39
C THR A 113 -0.17 3.88 -2.97
N ALA A 114 -0.30 5.19 -2.75
CA ALA A 114 -1.43 5.96 -3.25
C ALA A 114 -1.45 6.00 -4.79
N SER A 115 -0.32 6.35 -5.43
CA SER A 115 -0.21 6.45 -6.88
C SER A 115 -0.51 5.12 -7.58
N LYS A 116 0.00 4.02 -7.02
CA LYS A 116 -0.20 2.68 -7.55
C LYS A 116 -1.66 2.23 -7.42
N THR A 117 -2.33 2.55 -6.31
CA THR A 117 -3.76 2.26 -6.14
C THR A 117 -4.64 3.15 -7.04
N VAL A 118 -4.25 4.40 -7.28
CA VAL A 118 -4.91 5.24 -8.28
C VAL A 118 -4.76 4.64 -9.67
N LEU A 119 -3.56 4.20 -10.04
CA LEU A 119 -3.33 3.51 -11.31
C LEU A 119 -4.22 2.26 -11.45
N TYR A 120 -4.35 1.48 -10.37
CA TYR A 120 -5.24 0.31 -10.31
C TYR A 120 -6.68 0.63 -10.71
N TRP A 121 -7.26 1.67 -10.12
CA TRP A 121 -8.61 2.12 -10.45
C TRP A 121 -8.71 2.66 -11.87
N LEU A 122 -7.72 3.46 -12.29
CA LEU A 122 -7.70 4.04 -13.63
C LEU A 122 -7.62 2.97 -14.72
N CYS A 123 -6.84 1.91 -14.51
CA CYS A 123 -6.77 0.81 -15.47
C CYS A 123 -8.14 0.16 -15.69
N ASP A 124 -8.91 -0.08 -14.63
CA ASP A 124 -10.24 -0.65 -14.78
C ASP A 124 -11.21 0.34 -15.44
N ILE A 125 -11.23 1.60 -14.99
CA ILE A 125 -12.06 2.68 -15.57
C ILE A 125 -11.80 2.83 -17.07
N LEU A 126 -10.52 2.96 -17.45
CA LEU A 126 -10.11 3.22 -18.84
C LEU A 126 -10.26 1.98 -19.73
N SER A 127 -10.37 0.79 -19.15
CA SER A 127 -10.72 -0.44 -19.86
C SER A 127 -12.24 -0.63 -20.06
N GLY A 128 -13.06 0.34 -19.63
CA GLY A 128 -14.52 0.23 -19.66
C GLY A 128 -15.06 -0.69 -18.57
N TRP A 129 -14.41 -0.73 -17.41
CA TRP A 129 -14.74 -1.60 -16.26
C TRP A 129 -14.63 -3.08 -16.58
N SER A 130 -13.60 -3.47 -17.34
CA SER A 130 -13.42 -4.85 -17.79
C SER A 130 -13.18 -5.87 -16.66
N MET A 131 -12.72 -5.41 -15.49
CA MET A 131 -12.39 -6.28 -14.35
C MET A 131 -13.48 -6.31 -13.29
N THR A 132 -14.23 -5.22 -13.11
CA THR A 132 -15.24 -5.10 -12.03
C THR A 132 -16.64 -4.70 -12.49
N GLY A 133 -16.84 -4.40 -13.77
CA GLY A 133 -18.10 -3.88 -14.31
C GLY A 133 -19.26 -4.89 -14.32
N HIS A 134 -18.99 -6.18 -14.15
CA HIS A 134 -20.00 -7.23 -14.05
C HIS A 134 -20.70 -7.30 -12.68
N ASN A 135 -20.18 -6.61 -11.66
CA ASN A 135 -20.76 -6.63 -10.33
C ASN A 135 -22.05 -5.82 -10.25
N SER A 136 -22.93 -6.19 -9.30
CA SER A 136 -24.00 -5.29 -8.88
C SER A 136 -23.40 -4.02 -8.28
N ARG A 137 -24.13 -2.89 -8.34
CA ARG A 137 -23.64 -1.63 -7.74
C ARG A 137 -23.34 -1.78 -6.25
N PHE A 138 -24.14 -2.56 -5.54
CA PHE A 138 -23.95 -2.81 -4.12
C PHE A 138 -22.67 -3.61 -3.86
N ASP A 139 -22.48 -4.73 -4.58
CA ASP A 139 -21.29 -5.58 -4.42
C ASP A 139 -20.02 -4.85 -4.82
N TRP A 140 -20.08 -4.03 -5.87
CA TRP A 140 -18.96 -3.20 -6.29
C TRP A 140 -18.54 -2.23 -5.18
N TRP A 141 -19.48 -1.53 -4.54
CA TRP A 141 -19.16 -0.64 -3.43
C TRP A 141 -18.60 -1.40 -2.22
N LEU A 142 -19.25 -2.51 -1.85
CA LEU A 142 -18.92 -3.27 -0.64
C LEU A 142 -17.59 -4.03 -0.75
N LEU A 143 -17.35 -4.69 -1.89
CA LEU A 143 -16.27 -5.66 -2.07
C LEU A 143 -15.09 -5.12 -2.88
N TYR A 144 -15.27 -4.04 -3.63
CA TYR A 144 -14.19 -3.40 -4.38
C TYR A 144 -13.85 -2.00 -3.86
N ALA A 145 -14.82 -1.09 -3.81
CA ALA A 145 -14.51 0.32 -3.51
C ALA A 145 -14.12 0.55 -2.05
N ILE A 146 -14.88 0.00 -1.09
CA ILE A 146 -14.60 0.16 0.35
C ILE A 146 -13.27 -0.48 0.75
N PRO A 147 -12.91 -1.69 0.28
CA PRO A 147 -11.60 -2.27 0.60
C PRO A 147 -10.41 -1.51 -0.02
N ASN A 148 -10.57 -1.01 -1.26
CA ASN A 148 -9.47 -0.35 -1.97
C ASN A 148 -9.33 1.15 -1.66
N GLY A 149 -10.43 1.86 -1.41
CA GLY A 149 -10.43 3.32 -1.16
C GLY A 149 -9.49 3.79 -0.03
N PRO A 150 -9.41 3.10 1.12
CA PRO A 150 -8.47 3.43 2.19
C PRO A 150 -7.00 3.46 1.75
N TRP A 151 -6.60 2.67 0.76
CA TRP A 151 -5.24 2.64 0.21
C TRP A 151 -4.88 3.88 -0.61
N ILE A 152 -5.86 4.70 -0.97
CA ILE A 152 -5.64 6.03 -1.54
C ILE A 152 -5.68 7.09 -0.42
N VAL A 153 -6.74 7.07 0.38
CA VAL A 153 -7.01 8.13 1.37
C VAL A 153 -5.97 8.14 2.48
N ILE A 154 -5.69 7.01 3.12
CA ILE A 154 -4.81 6.97 4.29
C ILE A 154 -3.36 7.25 3.90
N PRO A 155 -2.77 6.60 2.87
CA PRO A 155 -1.43 6.96 2.40
C PRO A 155 -1.35 8.40 1.91
N GLY A 156 -2.40 8.93 1.26
CA GLY A 156 -2.45 10.33 0.85
C GLY A 156 -2.35 11.31 2.03
N LEU A 157 -3.10 11.06 3.11
CA LEU A 157 -3.04 11.87 4.33
C LEU A 157 -1.66 11.79 5.02
N ILE A 158 -1.08 10.59 5.08
CA ILE A 158 0.28 10.39 5.63
C ILE A 158 1.32 11.10 4.77
N ALA A 159 1.22 11.01 3.44
CA ALA A 159 2.13 11.68 2.52
C ALA A 159 2.08 13.20 2.72
N ILE A 160 0.89 13.80 2.77
CA ILE A 160 0.72 15.24 3.04
C ILE A 160 1.36 15.62 4.39
N HIS A 161 1.16 14.80 5.42
CA HIS A 161 1.75 15.02 6.74
C HIS A 161 3.29 15.04 6.68
N PHE A 162 3.91 14.05 6.03
CA PHE A 162 5.37 14.01 5.88
C PHE A 162 5.91 15.10 4.95
N TYR A 163 5.21 15.44 3.86
CA TYR A 163 5.59 16.54 2.97
C TYR A 163 5.63 17.88 3.71
N ALA A 164 4.67 18.14 4.59
CA ALA A 164 4.67 19.35 5.41
C ALA A 164 5.91 19.42 6.32
N GLN A 165 6.32 18.29 6.90
CA GLN A 165 7.51 18.21 7.75
C GLN A 165 8.81 18.38 6.95
N ILE A 166 8.90 17.76 5.77
CA ILE A 166 10.04 17.92 4.86
C ILE A 166 10.14 19.40 4.45
N ALA A 167 9.04 20.01 4.01
CA ALA A 167 9.01 21.41 3.61
C ALA A 167 9.41 22.37 4.75
N LYS A 168 8.98 22.10 5.99
CA LYS A 168 9.41 22.86 7.17
C LYS A 168 10.93 22.75 7.36
N SER A 169 11.47 21.54 7.28
CA SER A 169 12.91 21.27 7.44
C SER A 169 13.74 21.98 6.37
N LEU A 170 13.31 21.93 5.11
CA LEU A 170 13.95 22.63 4.00
C LEU A 170 13.96 24.15 4.19
N ARG A 171 12.84 24.74 4.65
CA ARG A 171 12.76 26.19 4.92
C ARG A 171 13.69 26.62 6.05
N VAL A 172 13.83 25.82 7.11
CA VAL A 172 14.77 26.10 8.21
C VAL A 172 16.21 26.02 7.71
N ALA A 173 16.55 24.96 6.97
CA ALA A 173 17.88 24.78 6.40
C ALA A 173 18.27 25.93 5.45
N ALA A 174 17.33 26.40 4.62
CA ALA A 174 17.56 27.53 3.73
C ALA A 174 17.89 28.82 4.50
N LYS A 175 17.15 29.12 5.59
CA LYS A 175 17.40 30.31 6.43
C LYS A 175 18.76 30.27 7.14
N MET A 176 19.20 29.08 7.56
CA MET A 176 20.50 28.92 8.24
C MET A 176 21.70 29.07 7.29
N LYS A 177 21.51 28.88 5.97
CA LYS A 177 22.58 29.09 4.97
C LYS A 177 22.75 30.56 4.56
N THR A 178 21.78 31.40 4.88
CA THR A 178 21.78 32.84 4.56
C THR A 178 22.25 33.72 5.73
N LEU A 179 22.62 33.13 6.86
CA LEU A 179 23.25 33.76 8.03
C LEU A 179 24.69 33.26 8.13
#